data_AF-A0A958C797-F1
#
_entry.id   AF-A0A958C797-F1
#
_cell.length_a   1.000
_cell.length_b   1.000
_cell.length_c   1.000
_cell.angle_alpha   90.00
_cell.angle_beta   90.00
_cell.angle_gamma   90.00
#
_symmetry.space_group_name_H-M   'P 1'
#
loop_
_entity.id
_entity.type
_entity.pdbx_description
1 polymer ?
#
loop_
_entity_poly.entity_id
_entity_poly.type
_entity_poly.pdbx_seq_one_letter_code
_entity_poly.pdbx_strand_id
1 'polypeptide(L)'
;MIPDLTDVRKLAANLHVKGKAWAGEAFGWPAEYNPERPEPPLDSKMTFTPADFCIGESGIWFFSLMWERGADEEPVEFLDNRNIIGVLAEQKASYDVQENNAK
;
A
#
# COMPACT_ATOMS: atom_id res chain seq x y z
N MET A 1 6.57 -5.39 -12.53
CA MET A 1 5.22 -6.00 -12.55
C MET A 1 4.46 -5.45 -11.35
N ILE A 2 3.17 -5.16 -11.46
CA ILE A 2 2.38 -4.64 -10.32
C ILE A 2 1.82 -5.83 -9.53
N PRO A 3 2.07 -5.95 -8.22
CA PRO A 3 1.58 -7.07 -7.42
C PRO A 3 0.08 -6.96 -7.10
N ASP A 4 -0.55 -8.09 -6.80
CA ASP A 4 -1.91 -8.13 -6.24
C ASP A 4 -1.91 -7.52 -4.82
N LEU A 5 -2.76 -6.51 -4.58
CA LEU A 5 -2.80 -5.81 -3.30
C LEU A 5 -3.25 -6.71 -2.14
N THR A 6 -3.98 -7.80 -2.40
CA THR A 6 -4.32 -8.80 -1.39
C THR A 6 -3.06 -9.46 -0.83
N ASP A 7 -2.10 -9.78 -1.68
CA ASP A 7 -0.85 -10.41 -1.25
C ASP A 7 0.11 -9.41 -0.59
N VAL A 8 0.10 -8.15 -1.05
CA VAL A 8 0.80 -7.05 -0.37
C VAL A 8 0.25 -6.85 1.05
N ARG A 9 -1.08 -6.81 1.22
CA ARG A 9 -1.72 -6.70 2.54
C ARG A 9 -1.37 -7.87 3.46
N LYS A 10 -1.38 -9.10 2.95
CA LYS A 10 -0.95 -10.29 3.72
C LYS A 10 0.49 -10.18 4.18
N LEU A 11 1.39 -9.72 3.31
CA LEU A 11 2.79 -9.51 3.68
C LEU A 11 2.90 -8.47 4.80
N ALA A 12 2.25 -7.32 4.64
CA ALA A 12 2.26 -6.26 5.63
C ALA A 12 1.69 -6.71 6.98
N ALA A 13 0.55 -7.42 6.99
CA ALA A 13 -0.04 -7.98 8.20
C ALA A 13 0.91 -8.98 8.90
N ASN A 14 1.60 -9.83 8.13
CA ASN A 14 2.58 -10.78 8.69
C ASN A 14 3.81 -10.07 9.28
N LEU A 15 4.26 -8.96 8.70
CA LEU A 15 5.34 -8.13 9.26
C LEU A 15 4.85 -7.40 10.51
N HIS A 16 3.62 -6.90 10.47
CA HIS A 16 2.99 -6.19 11.58
C HIS A 16 2.88 -7.06 12.84
N VAL A 17 2.37 -8.29 12.69
CA VAL A 17 2.32 -9.28 13.79
C VAL A 17 3.70 -9.60 14.37
N LYS A 18 4.77 -9.55 13.55
CA LYS A 18 6.14 -9.77 14.04
C LYS A 18 6.68 -8.59 14.83
N GLY A 19 6.15 -7.38 14.63
CA GLY A 19 6.51 -6.18 15.38
C GLY A 19 7.99 -5.77 15.26
N LYS A 20 8.69 -6.21 14.21
CA LYS A 20 10.12 -5.91 13.99
C LYS A 20 10.30 -5.13 12.71
N ALA A 21 11.08 -4.07 12.79
CA ALA A 21 11.46 -3.29 11.61
C ALA A 21 12.07 -4.20 10.55
N TRP A 22 11.69 -3.97 9.30
CA TRP A 22 12.14 -4.75 8.15
C TRP A 22 12.26 -3.84 6.94
N ALA A 23 13.31 -4.05 6.15
CA ALA A 23 13.49 -3.39 4.87
C ALA A 23 14.09 -4.39 3.88
N GLY A 24 13.66 -4.33 2.62
CA GLY A 24 14.14 -5.23 1.59
C GLY A 24 13.37 -5.09 0.30
N GLU A 25 13.32 -6.18 -0.47
CA GLU A 25 12.57 -6.27 -1.70
C GLU A 25 11.40 -7.25 -1.53
N ALA A 26 10.23 -6.88 -2.04
CA ALA A 26 9.08 -7.76 -2.15
C ALA A 26 8.40 -7.54 -3.51
N PHE A 27 8.04 -8.63 -4.19
CA PHE A 27 7.38 -8.59 -5.51
C PHE A 27 8.15 -7.79 -6.58
N GLY A 28 9.48 -7.69 -6.45
CA GLY A 28 10.33 -6.90 -7.34
C GLY A 28 10.33 -5.39 -7.06
N TRP A 29 9.85 -4.97 -5.88
CA TRP A 29 9.82 -3.56 -5.45
C TRP A 29 10.51 -3.38 -4.11
N PRO A 30 11.15 -2.22 -3.87
CA PRO A 30 11.62 -1.86 -2.54
C PRO A 30 10.43 -1.75 -1.59
N ALA A 31 10.60 -2.26 -0.37
CA ALA A 31 9.58 -2.25 0.66
C ALA A 31 10.20 -2.12 2.04
N GLU A 32 9.46 -1.50 2.95
CA GLU A 32 9.84 -1.36 4.35
C GLU A 32 8.62 -1.45 5.26
N TYR A 33 8.88 -1.91 6.48
CA TYR A 33 7.93 -1.93 7.59
C TYR A 33 8.61 -1.32 8.81
N ASN A 34 7.93 -0.36 9.43
CA ASN A 34 8.33 0.27 10.68
C ASN A 34 7.28 -0.07 11.75
N PRO A 35 7.67 -0.64 12.90
CA PRO A 35 6.73 -0.90 13.98
C PRO A 35 6.34 0.39 14.69
N GLU A 36 5.20 0.33 15.39
CA GLU A 36 4.76 1.40 16.27
C GLU A 36 5.84 1.72 17.31
N ARG A 37 5.99 3.01 17.62
CA ARG A 37 6.87 3.47 18.70
C ARG A 37 6.10 4.39 19.64
N PRO A 38 6.32 4.27 20.95
CA PRO A 38 5.64 5.13 21.92
C PRO A 38 6.06 6.59 21.81
N GLU A 39 7.26 6.88 21.28
CA GLU A 39 7.70 8.25 21.06
C GLU A 39 6.97 8.86 19.84
N PRO A 40 6.39 10.06 19.97
CA PRO A 40 5.82 10.75 18.83
C PRO A 40 6.91 11.28 17.88
N PRO A 41 6.61 11.45 16.58
CA PRO A 41 7.52 12.12 15.66
C PRO A 41 7.83 13.54 16.12
N LEU A 42 9.05 14.02 15.83
CA LEU A 42 9.46 15.40 16.13
C LEU A 42 8.46 16.41 15.54
N ASP A 43 8.10 17.42 16.33
CA ASP A 43 7.16 18.48 15.98
C ASP A 43 5.76 18.01 15.54
N SER A 44 5.37 16.78 15.88
CA SER A 44 4.03 16.25 15.66
C SER A 44 3.12 16.42 16.87
N LYS A 45 1.81 16.56 16.63
CA LYS A 45 0.77 16.50 17.68
C LYS A 45 0.34 15.08 18.03
N MET A 46 0.95 14.08 17.41
CA MET A 46 0.66 12.69 17.68
C MET A 46 1.12 12.30 19.08
N THR A 47 0.47 11.29 19.65
CA THR A 47 0.81 10.74 20.98
C THR A 47 1.76 9.55 20.89
N PHE A 48 1.99 9.01 19.69
CA PHE A 48 2.90 7.91 19.36
C PHE A 48 3.29 7.99 17.87
N THR A 49 4.32 7.26 17.44
CA THR A 49 4.61 7.03 16.02
C THR A 49 3.88 5.76 15.58
N PRO A 50 2.96 5.82 14.62
CA PRO A 50 2.20 4.66 14.16
C PRO A 50 3.11 3.67 13.45
N ALA A 51 2.69 2.40 13.42
CA ALA A 51 3.31 1.45 12.51
C ALA A 51 2.97 1.83 11.06
N ASP A 52 3.91 1.59 10.16
CA ASP A 52 3.71 1.79 8.73
C ASP A 52 4.37 0.68 7.90
N PHE A 53 3.79 0.43 6.74
CA PHE A 53 4.38 -0.38 5.69
C PHE A 53 4.29 0.40 4.40
N CYS A 54 5.36 0.41 3.61
CA CYS A 54 5.32 0.92 2.25
C CYS A 54 6.06 0.02 1.27
N ILE A 55 5.63 0.08 0.01
CA ILE A 55 6.21 -0.68 -1.09
C ILE A 55 6.08 0.10 -2.40
N GLY A 56 7.09 -0.02 -3.24
CA GLY A 56 7.14 0.59 -4.56
C GLY A 56 7.95 1.88 -4.59
N GLU A 57 7.85 2.57 -5.72
CA GLU A 57 8.58 3.81 -5.98
C GLU A 57 7.58 4.92 -6.30
N SER A 58 7.69 6.02 -5.55
CA SER A 58 6.87 7.21 -5.76
C SER A 58 7.00 7.71 -7.20
N GLY A 59 5.87 8.04 -7.83
CA GLY A 59 5.82 8.46 -9.23
C GLY A 59 5.84 7.31 -10.25
N ILE A 60 5.91 6.04 -9.85
CA ILE A 60 5.70 4.89 -10.73
C ILE A 60 4.48 4.09 -10.26
N TRP A 61 4.65 3.41 -9.13
CA TRP A 61 3.61 2.72 -8.39
C TRP A 61 4.06 2.64 -6.93
N PHE A 62 3.18 3.04 -6.02
CA PHE A 62 3.46 3.05 -4.59
C PHE A 62 2.21 2.65 -3.82
N PHE A 63 2.37 1.82 -2.80
CA PHE A 63 1.30 1.46 -1.88
C PHE A 63 1.82 1.53 -0.45
N SER A 64 1.00 2.06 0.46
CA SER A 64 1.32 2.10 1.88
C SER A 64 0.13 1.81 2.77
N LEU A 65 0.42 1.31 3.95
CA LEU A 65 -0.50 1.04 5.05
C LEU A 65 0.03 1.75 6.30
N MET A 66 -0.84 2.45 7.03
CA MET A 66 -0.46 3.11 8.29
C MET A 66 -1.49 2.85 9.38
N TRP A 67 -1.04 2.35 10.52
CA TRP A 67 -1.85 2.06 11.70
C TRP A 67 -2.05 3.32 12.56
N GLU A 68 -2.68 4.35 11.97
CA GLU A 68 -2.81 5.68 12.57
C GLU A 68 -3.54 5.71 13.92
N ARG A 69 -4.40 4.71 14.18
CA ARG A 69 -5.20 4.60 15.41
C ARG A 69 -4.59 3.63 16.44
N GLY A 70 -3.45 3.02 16.13
CA GLY A 70 -2.75 2.06 16.97
C GLY A 70 -2.58 0.69 16.29
N ALA A 71 -1.64 -0.11 16.80
CA ALA A 71 -1.28 -1.41 16.23
C ALA A 71 -2.46 -2.41 16.15
N ASP A 72 -3.42 -2.36 17.06
CA ASP A 72 -4.56 -3.29 17.06
C ASP A 72 -5.73 -2.87 16.16
N GLU A 73 -5.59 -1.76 15.43
CA GLU A 73 -6.63 -1.19 14.57
C GLU A 73 -6.40 -1.48 13.08
N GLU A 74 -7.43 -1.31 12.26
CA GLU A 74 -7.29 -1.42 10.79
C GLU A 74 -6.44 -0.27 10.22
N PRO A 75 -5.45 -0.57 9.36
CA PRO A 75 -4.59 0.45 8.77
C PRO A 75 -5.34 1.29 7.74
N VAL A 76 -4.90 2.53 7.59
CA VAL A 76 -5.30 3.40 6.49
C VAL A 76 -4.45 3.06 5.26
N GLU A 77 -5.11 2.87 4.13
CA GLU A 77 -4.43 2.54 2.86
C GLU A 77 -4.22 3.78 1.98
N PHE A 78 -3.08 3.80 1.29
CA PHE A 78 -2.81 4.75 0.23
C PHE A 78 -2.22 4.04 -0.98
N LEU A 79 -2.71 4.36 -2.17
CA LEU A 79 -2.26 3.81 -3.45
C LEU A 79 -2.00 4.95 -4.44
N ASP A 80 -0.77 5.03 -4.93
CA ASP A 80 -0.41 5.82 -6.10
C ASP A 80 -0.15 4.89 -7.29
N ASN A 81 -1.06 4.89 -8.26
CA ASN A 81 -0.99 4.07 -9.48
C ASN A 81 -1.13 4.90 -10.77
N ARG A 82 -0.97 6.23 -10.67
CA ARG A 82 -1.30 7.18 -11.75
C ARG A 82 -0.47 7.01 -13.02
N ASN A 83 0.76 6.49 -12.89
CA ASN A 83 1.71 6.37 -14.00
C ASN A 83 1.83 4.95 -14.56
N ILE A 84 0.91 4.05 -14.18
CA ILE A 84 0.87 2.70 -14.72
C ILE A 84 0.08 2.70 -16.03
N ILE A 85 0.80 2.86 -17.14
CA ILE A 85 0.24 2.70 -18.49
C ILE A 85 0.05 1.20 -18.78
N GLY A 86 -1.14 0.66 -18.47
CA GLY A 86 -1.47 -0.74 -18.76
C GLY A 86 -2.75 -1.26 -18.11
N VAL A 87 -3.18 -0.68 -16.99
CA VAL A 87 -4.41 -1.11 -16.27
C VAL A 87 -5.70 -0.62 -16.97
N LEU A 88 -5.59 0.38 -17.87
CA LEU A 88 -6.72 0.90 -18.65
C LEU A 88 -7.13 0.00 -19.83
N ALA A 89 -6.34 -1.01 -20.20
CA ALA A 89 -6.68 -1.91 -21.30
C ALA A 89 -7.86 -2.83 -20.96
N GLU A 90 -7.99 -3.24 -19.69
CA GLU A 90 -9.08 -4.12 -19.26
C GLU A 90 -10.38 -3.34 -18.96
N GLN A 91 -10.27 -2.07 -18.55
CA GLN A 91 -11.45 -1.22 -18.32
C GLN A 91 -12.06 -0.70 -19.63
N LYS A 92 -11.26 -0.42 -20.67
CA LYS A 92 -11.81 -0.04 -21.99
C LYS A 92 -12.59 -1.17 -22.66
N ALA A 93 -12.13 -2.42 -22.53
CA ALA A 93 -12.82 -3.57 -23.11
C ALA A 93 -14.25 -3.75 -22.54
N SER A 94 -14.48 -3.41 -21.28
CA SER A 94 -15.83 -3.47 -20.69
C SER A 94 -16.76 -2.35 -21.17
N TYR A 95 -16.25 -1.18 -21.55
CA TYR A 95 -17.07 -0.07 -22.05
C TYR A 95 -17.42 -0.26 -23.53
N ASP A 96 -16.48 -0.71 -24.36
CA ASP A 96 -16.70 -0.90 -25.80
C ASP A 96 -17.69 -2.05 -26.11
N VAL A 97 -17.79 -3.05 -25.22
CA VAL A 97 -18.76 -4.15 -25.36
C VAL A 97 -20.20 -3.70 -25.04
N GLN A 98 -20.39 -2.65 -24.24
CA GLN A 98 -21.74 -2.13 -23.95
C GLN A 98 -22.26 -1.23 -25.07
N GLU A 99 -21.39 -0.48 -25.77
CA GLU A 99 -21.79 0.41 -26.85
C GLU A 99 -22.17 -0.36 -28.15
N ASN A 100 -21.59 -1.54 -28.37
CA ASN A 100 -21.86 -2.38 -29.54
C ASN A 100 -23.10 -3.30 -29.42
N ASN A 101 -23.73 -3.38 -28.25
CA ASN A 101 -25.00 -4.11 -28.05
C ASN A 101 -26.23 -3.18 -28.01
N ALA A 102 -26.03 -1.88 -28.24
CA ALA A 102 -27.10 -0.87 -28.28
C ALA A 102 -27.48 -0.44 -29.71
N LYS A 103 -27.15 -1.24 -30.74
CA LYS A 103 -27.59 -1.05 -32.13
C LYS A 103 -28.19 -2.32 -32.72
#